data_AF-A0A3B1CYU7-F1
#
_entry.id   AF-A0A3B1CYU7-F1
#
_cell.length_a   1.000
_cell.length_b   1.000
_cell.length_c   1.000
_cell.angle_alpha   90.00
_cell.angle_beta   90.00
_cell.angle_gamma   90.00
#
_symmetry.space_group_name_H-M   'P 1'
#
loop_
_entity.id
_entity.type
_entity.pdbx_description
1 polymer ?
#
loop_
_entity_poly.entity_id
_entity_poly.type
_entity_poly.pdbx_seq_one_letter_code
_entity_poly.pdbx_strand_id
1 'polypeptide(L)'
;MTFVMRRKAFDDRGEPYTPVVLAEMVRFAESDEDRVAARALQKMLRRVVKEETRRWSFERFLISIGLSIAFLAIITATLFLFGNMLGGIPSLLVVIFVIVAVTLADRWIAKRRIGRAIGATIVAHGICGRCGYSLRGLGITDNGCLVCPECASVWRAGRLTRAHWEPPKQPLAPKPTLAMAMRIRLLRPRMMTDSRSMLCRRLDSFLVSVGRQRRAELGAERCRQLRAAIRRPTLWLRLTIGVLLAAALLWLFLHWPDADTTMDGALMRFRVLWSCGVVILLLMLAGTLGGELGITARRVAAVCTEENLCASCATDLLDPDAEGYRICPSCGSSWTNPPA
;
A
#
# COMPACT_ATOMS: atom_id res chain seq x y z
N MET A 1 -20.46 -8.93 11.20
CA MET A 1 -19.80 -8.29 12.36
C MET A 1 -18.99 -7.07 11.91
N THR A 2 -19.47 -5.86 12.23
CA THR A 2 -18.91 -4.60 11.71
C THR A 2 -18.36 -3.71 12.84
N PHE A 3 -17.64 -4.28 13.80
CA PHE A 3 -16.92 -3.49 14.81
C PHE A 3 -15.61 -2.97 14.23
N VAL A 4 -15.70 -1.85 13.52
CA VAL A 4 -14.56 -1.01 13.17
C VAL A 4 -14.70 0.21 14.05
N MET A 5 -13.86 0.35 15.08
CA MET A 5 -13.63 1.67 15.68
C MET A 5 -13.15 2.59 14.55
N ARG A 6 -14.07 3.34 13.97
CA ARG A 6 -13.79 4.33 12.93
C ARG A 6 -13.15 5.49 13.67
N ARG A 7 -11.84 5.71 13.48
CA ARG A 7 -11.25 7.01 13.84
C ARG A 7 -12.12 8.06 13.17
N LYS A 8 -12.61 9.02 13.96
CA LYS A 8 -13.34 10.18 13.45
C LYS A 8 -12.51 10.79 12.32
N ALA A 9 -13.11 10.88 11.13
CA ALA A 9 -12.61 11.75 10.08
C ALA A 9 -13.15 13.15 10.38
N PHE A 10 -12.58 14.19 9.78
CA PHE A 10 -13.02 15.56 10.00
C PHE A 10 -13.35 16.18 8.66
N ASP A 11 -14.48 16.87 8.59
CA ASP A 11 -14.82 17.66 7.42
C ASP A 11 -13.96 18.94 7.38
N ASP A 12 -14.17 19.82 6.39
CA ASP A 12 -13.36 21.03 6.25
C ASP A 12 -13.67 22.15 7.26
N ARG A 13 -14.70 21.96 8.10
CA ARG A 13 -14.95 22.79 9.28
C ARG A 13 -14.30 22.22 10.54
N GLY A 14 -13.68 21.04 10.46
CA GLY A 14 -13.14 20.35 11.63
C GLY A 14 -14.20 19.58 12.41
N GLU A 15 -15.40 19.38 11.86
CA GLU A 15 -16.46 18.61 12.50
C GLU A 15 -16.19 17.11 12.31
N PRO A 16 -16.18 16.31 13.41
CA PRO A 16 -15.94 14.89 13.30
C PRO A 16 -17.11 14.18 12.62
N TYR A 17 -16.80 13.39 11.59
CA TYR A 17 -17.77 12.53 10.93
C TYR A 17 -17.30 11.08 10.86
N THR A 18 -18.28 10.19 10.67
CA THR A 18 -18.07 8.78 10.43
C THR A 18 -18.03 8.54 8.92
N PRO A 19 -16.92 8.04 8.34
CA PRO A 19 -16.86 7.81 6.90
C PRO A 19 -17.96 6.87 6.42
N VAL A 20 -18.57 7.18 5.28
CA VAL A 20 -19.62 6.36 4.65
C VAL A 20 -19.13 4.93 4.44
N VAL A 21 -20.00 3.95 4.70
CA VAL A 21 -19.66 2.56 4.41
C VAL A 21 -19.64 2.38 2.90
N LEU A 22 -18.58 1.78 2.35
CA LEU A 22 -18.49 1.54 0.91
C LEU A 22 -19.73 0.84 0.34
N ALA A 23 -20.36 -0.06 1.10
CA ALA A 23 -21.59 -0.76 0.74
C ALA A 23 -22.81 0.19 0.58
N GLU A 24 -22.88 1.24 1.37
CA GLU A 24 -23.99 2.20 1.42
C GLU A 24 -23.86 3.32 0.37
N MET A 25 -22.65 3.57 -0.14
CA MET A 25 -22.38 4.63 -1.11
C MET A 25 -23.24 4.56 -2.39
N VAL A 26 -23.67 3.37 -2.81
CA VAL A 26 -24.52 3.17 -4.00
C VAL A 26 -25.99 3.50 -3.70
N ARG A 27 -26.41 3.47 -2.43
CA ARG A 27 -27.80 3.66 -2.02
C ARG A 27 -28.26 5.11 -2.14
N PHE A 28 -27.34 6.07 -2.00
CA PHE A 28 -27.63 7.51 -2.01
C PHE A 28 -27.46 8.17 -3.38
N ALA A 29 -27.25 7.38 -4.44
CA ALA A 29 -27.19 7.90 -5.80
C ALA A 29 -28.61 8.06 -6.37
N GLU A 30 -28.97 9.32 -6.64
CA GLU A 30 -30.29 9.73 -7.16
C GLU A 30 -30.47 9.30 -8.63
N SER A 31 -29.47 9.54 -9.47
CA SER A 31 -29.50 9.17 -10.90
C SER A 31 -28.85 7.81 -11.17
N ASP A 32 -29.25 7.18 -12.28
CA ASP A 32 -28.61 5.92 -12.71
C ASP A 32 -27.14 6.11 -13.11
N GLU A 33 -26.78 7.28 -13.65
CA GLU A 33 -25.38 7.64 -13.91
C GLU A 33 -24.55 7.67 -12.61
N ASP A 34 -25.07 8.34 -11.57
CA ASP A 34 -24.41 8.42 -10.26
C ASP A 34 -24.28 7.02 -9.64
N ARG A 35 -25.27 6.14 -9.83
CA ARG A 35 -25.22 4.75 -9.35
C ARG A 35 -24.11 3.98 -10.05
N VAL A 36 -23.96 4.13 -11.37
CA VAL A 36 -22.89 3.49 -12.15
C VAL A 36 -21.53 3.98 -11.68
N ALA A 37 -21.37 5.30 -11.51
CA ALA A 37 -20.15 5.93 -11.05
C ALA A 37 -19.79 5.51 -9.60
N ALA A 38 -20.77 5.54 -8.69
CA ALA A 38 -20.60 5.08 -7.31
C ALA A 38 -20.23 3.58 -7.25
N ARG A 39 -20.83 2.73 -8.09
CA ARG A 39 -20.45 1.30 -8.19
C ARG A 39 -19.03 1.13 -8.71
N ALA A 40 -18.61 1.92 -9.71
CA ALA A 40 -17.25 1.89 -10.24
C ALA A 40 -16.23 2.31 -9.17
N LEU A 41 -16.49 3.40 -8.45
CA LEU A 41 -15.68 3.87 -7.33
C LEU A 41 -15.65 2.85 -6.19
N GLN A 42 -16.79 2.28 -5.81
CA GLN A 42 -16.87 1.22 -4.79
C GLN A 42 -16.01 0.02 -5.16
N LYS A 43 -16.08 -0.42 -6.42
CA LYS A 43 -15.28 -1.55 -6.94
C LYS A 43 -13.78 -1.22 -6.93
N MET A 44 -13.41 0.01 -7.28
CA MET A 44 -12.03 0.49 -7.21
C MET A 44 -11.53 0.51 -5.76
N LEU A 45 -12.27 1.12 -4.84
CA LEU A 45 -11.91 1.20 -3.42
C LEU A 45 -11.84 -0.18 -2.75
N ARG A 46 -12.74 -1.11 -3.09
CA ARG A 46 -12.66 -2.50 -2.62
C ARG A 46 -11.38 -3.22 -3.09
N ARG A 47 -10.95 -2.99 -4.34
CA ARG A 47 -9.68 -3.53 -4.85
C ARG A 47 -8.50 -2.93 -4.11
N VAL A 48 -8.50 -1.60 -3.93
CA VAL A 48 -7.48 -0.87 -3.17
C VAL A 48 -7.37 -1.40 -1.74
N VAL A 49 -8.49 -1.54 -1.02
CA VAL A 49 -8.51 -2.10 0.35
C VAL A 49 -7.97 -3.52 0.36
N LYS A 50 -8.40 -4.37 -0.59
CA LYS A 50 -7.92 -5.76 -0.68
C LYS A 50 -6.43 -5.83 -0.97
N GLU A 51 -5.90 -4.97 -1.83
CA GLU A 51 -4.49 -4.92 -2.19
C GLU A 51 -3.63 -4.39 -1.04
N GLU A 52 -4.06 -3.32 -0.38
CA GLU A 52 -3.34 -2.70 0.74
C GLU A 52 -3.41 -3.55 2.02
N THR A 53 -4.49 -4.32 2.21
CA THR A 53 -4.58 -5.32 3.31
C THR A 53 -3.63 -6.50 3.06
N ARG A 54 -3.33 -6.81 1.79
CA ARG A 54 -2.34 -7.85 1.43
C ARG A 54 -0.91 -7.32 1.37
N ARG A 55 -0.69 -6.03 1.61
CA ARG A 55 0.63 -5.40 1.52
C ARG A 55 1.41 -5.65 2.79
N TRP A 56 2.48 -6.42 2.68
CA TRP A 56 3.52 -6.48 3.70
C TRP A 56 4.33 -5.19 3.60
N SER A 57 4.14 -4.28 4.55
CA SER A 57 5.04 -3.13 4.70
C SER A 57 6.29 -3.57 5.47
N PHE A 58 7.42 -2.89 5.25
CA PHE A 58 8.64 -3.18 6.00
C PHE A 58 8.45 -2.96 7.51
N GLU A 59 7.67 -1.95 7.91
CA GLU A 59 7.24 -1.77 9.31
C GLU A 59 6.49 -3.01 9.85
N ARG A 60 5.51 -3.53 9.10
CA ARG A 60 4.76 -4.73 9.49
C ARG A 60 5.65 -5.96 9.53
N PHE A 61 6.62 -6.04 8.62
CA PHE A 61 7.61 -7.10 8.60
C PHE A 61 8.49 -7.05 9.85
N LEU A 62 9.00 -5.87 10.24
CA LEU A 62 9.76 -5.70 11.48
C LEU A 62 8.92 -5.98 12.73
N ILE A 63 7.68 -5.49 12.79
CA ILE A 63 6.75 -5.78 13.88
C ILE A 63 6.47 -7.29 13.95
N SER A 64 6.26 -7.94 12.81
CA SER A 64 6.06 -9.38 12.73
C SER A 64 7.29 -10.15 13.20
N ILE A 65 8.50 -9.74 12.80
CA ILE A 65 9.76 -10.34 13.29
C ILE A 65 9.86 -10.17 14.80
N GLY A 66 9.65 -8.95 15.32
CA GLY A 66 9.73 -8.68 16.76
C GLY A 66 8.74 -9.52 17.56
N LEU A 67 7.49 -9.62 17.10
CA LEU A 67 6.48 -10.48 17.70
C LEU A 67 6.85 -11.96 17.60
N SER A 68 7.38 -12.41 16.46
CA SER A 68 7.85 -13.78 16.28
C SER A 68 9.03 -14.13 17.21
N ILE A 69 10.00 -13.22 17.39
CA ILE A 69 11.13 -13.41 18.30
C ILE A 69 10.66 -13.45 19.75
N ALA A 70 9.88 -12.45 20.17
CA ALA A 70 9.34 -12.38 21.53
C ALA A 70 8.54 -13.65 21.86
N PHE A 71 7.78 -14.14 20.89
CA PHE A 71 7.01 -15.35 21.06
C PHE A 71 7.84 -16.63 21.05
N LEU A 72 8.86 -16.72 20.18
CA LEU A 72 9.81 -17.83 20.21
C LEU A 72 10.48 -17.91 21.59
N ALA A 73 10.86 -16.77 22.18
CA ALA A 73 11.41 -16.72 23.53
C ALA A 73 10.39 -17.22 24.57
N ILE A 74 9.11 -16.83 24.47
CA ILE A 74 8.04 -17.34 25.35
C ILE A 74 7.87 -18.85 25.17
N ILE A 75 7.87 -19.38 23.94
CA ILE A 75 7.78 -20.82 23.67
C ILE A 75 8.97 -21.54 24.29
N THR A 76 10.19 -21.07 24.06
CA THR A 76 11.42 -21.66 24.60
C THR A 76 11.39 -21.66 26.12
N ALA A 77 10.99 -20.55 26.75
CA ALA A 77 10.80 -20.46 28.20
C ALA A 77 9.72 -21.43 28.69
N THR A 78 8.58 -21.52 28.01
CA THR A 78 7.47 -22.42 28.38
C THR A 78 7.89 -23.89 28.23
N LEU A 79 8.57 -24.26 27.14
CA LEU A 79 9.09 -25.61 26.94
C LEU A 79 10.19 -25.93 27.96
N PHE A 80 11.01 -24.97 28.34
CA PHE A 80 12.01 -25.16 29.39
C PHE A 80 11.35 -25.38 30.77
N LEU A 81 10.32 -24.62 31.09
CA LEU A 81 9.61 -24.69 32.36
C LEU A 81 8.66 -25.90 32.47
N PHE A 82 8.06 -26.34 31.36
CA PHE A 82 6.97 -27.34 31.35
C PHE A 82 7.22 -28.55 30.43
N GLY A 83 8.39 -28.64 29.78
CA GLY A 83 8.67 -29.53 28.65
C GLY A 83 8.55 -31.03 28.92
N ASN A 84 8.64 -31.46 30.17
CA ASN A 84 8.50 -32.87 30.53
C ASN A 84 7.05 -33.32 30.76
N MET A 85 6.09 -32.40 30.89
CA MET A 85 4.74 -32.74 31.36
C MET A 85 3.66 -32.85 30.26
N LEU A 86 3.88 -32.29 29.07
CA LEU A 86 2.77 -31.97 28.14
C LEU A 86 2.85 -32.55 26.72
N GLY A 87 3.72 -33.53 26.44
CA GLY A 87 3.56 -34.43 25.29
C GLY A 87 3.47 -33.79 23.90
N GLY A 88 4.17 -32.66 23.64
CA GLY A 88 4.41 -32.11 22.29
C GLY A 88 3.23 -31.48 21.52
N ILE A 89 1.98 -31.78 21.86
CA ILE A 89 0.77 -31.20 21.24
C ILE A 89 0.59 -29.68 21.51
N PRO A 90 0.95 -29.10 22.68
CA PRO A 90 0.69 -27.69 22.97
C PRO A 90 1.48 -26.72 22.07
N SER A 91 2.70 -27.09 21.62
CA SER A 91 3.57 -26.16 20.90
C SER A 91 3.03 -25.78 19.53
N LEU A 92 2.39 -26.70 18.81
CA LEU A 92 1.86 -26.44 17.47
C LEU A 92 0.63 -25.51 17.52
N LEU A 93 -0.27 -25.70 18.49
CA LEU A 93 -1.42 -24.82 18.69
C LEU A 93 -0.98 -23.39 19.04
N VAL A 94 0.07 -23.26 19.84
CA VAL A 94 0.69 -22.00 20.24
C VAL A 94 1.28 -21.27 19.02
N VAL A 95 1.97 -21.97 18.12
CA VAL A 95 2.46 -21.40 16.84
C VAL A 95 1.31 -20.95 15.94
N ILE A 96 0.27 -21.77 15.76
CA ILE A 96 -0.91 -21.43 14.95
C ILE A 96 -1.61 -20.19 15.51
N PHE A 97 -1.81 -20.14 16.83
CA PHE A 97 -2.45 -19.01 17.49
C PHE A 97 -1.72 -17.70 17.21
N VAL A 98 -0.38 -17.70 17.20
CA VAL A 98 0.39 -16.50 16.90
C VAL A 98 0.35 -16.08 15.47
N ILE A 99 0.45 -17.03 14.53
CA ILE A 99 0.28 -16.70 13.12
C ILE A 99 -1.08 -16.03 12.90
N VAL A 100 -2.13 -16.56 13.54
CA VAL A 100 -3.48 -15.97 13.50
C VAL A 100 -3.52 -14.59 14.14
N ALA A 101 -3.00 -14.43 15.37
CA ALA A 101 -3.01 -13.17 16.11
C ALA A 101 -2.27 -12.06 15.36
N VAL A 102 -1.06 -12.33 14.86
CA VAL A 102 -0.25 -11.39 14.06
C VAL A 102 -1.00 -11.01 12.78
N THR A 103 -1.60 -11.99 12.10
CA THR A 103 -2.37 -11.73 10.86
C THR A 103 -3.62 -10.87 11.13
N LEU A 104 -4.31 -11.09 12.23
CA LEU A 104 -5.49 -10.29 12.61
C LEU A 104 -5.10 -8.87 13.03
N ALA A 105 -4.04 -8.72 13.83
CA ALA A 105 -3.49 -7.42 14.22
C ALA A 105 -3.07 -6.61 12.99
N ASP A 106 -2.36 -7.23 12.05
CA ASP A 106 -1.94 -6.59 10.80
C ASP A 106 -3.13 -6.08 9.98
N ARG A 107 -4.14 -6.95 9.78
CA ARG A 107 -5.37 -6.59 9.08
C ARG A 107 -6.10 -5.42 9.74
N TRP A 108 -6.11 -5.39 11.07
CA TRP A 108 -6.76 -4.34 11.84
C TRP A 108 -6.03 -3.00 11.71
N ILE A 109 -4.69 -2.98 11.81
CA ILE A 109 -3.87 -1.78 11.60
C ILE A 109 -4.02 -1.26 10.16
N ALA A 110 -3.98 -2.16 9.17
CA ALA A 110 -4.17 -1.84 7.76
C ALA A 110 -5.50 -1.11 7.53
N LYS A 111 -6.58 -1.70 8.04
CA LYS A 111 -7.94 -1.16 7.91
C LYS A 111 -8.06 0.21 8.56
N ARG A 112 -7.42 0.42 9.71
CA ARG A 112 -7.40 1.71 10.42
C ARG A 112 -6.67 2.81 9.65
N ARG A 113 -5.51 2.51 9.04
CA ARG A 113 -4.75 3.49 8.26
C ARG A 113 -5.50 3.92 6.99
N ILE A 114 -6.12 2.96 6.29
CA ILE A 114 -6.80 3.20 5.01
C ILE A 114 -8.11 3.99 5.17
N GLY A 115 -8.81 3.84 6.31
CA GLY A 115 -10.13 4.44 6.52
C GLY A 115 -10.18 5.96 6.31
N ARG A 116 -9.17 6.70 6.76
CA ARG A 116 -9.09 8.16 6.55
C ARG A 116 -8.92 8.51 5.07
N ALA A 117 -8.01 7.79 4.41
CA ALA A 117 -7.70 8.02 3.01
C ALA A 117 -8.88 7.64 2.09
N ILE A 118 -9.70 6.63 2.46
CA ILE A 118 -10.95 6.33 1.76
C ILE A 118 -11.90 7.53 1.80
N GLY A 119 -12.12 8.13 2.97
CA GLY A 119 -13.00 9.30 3.11
C GLY A 119 -12.56 10.45 2.22
N ALA A 120 -11.27 10.81 2.27
CA ALA A 120 -10.69 11.83 1.39
C ALA A 120 -10.82 11.46 -0.09
N THR A 121 -10.64 10.18 -0.46
CA THR A 121 -10.79 9.72 -1.84
C THR A 121 -12.24 9.82 -2.34
N ILE A 122 -13.21 9.52 -1.50
CA ILE A 122 -14.63 9.63 -1.84
C ILE A 122 -14.99 11.10 -2.11
N VAL A 123 -14.52 12.02 -1.26
CA VAL A 123 -14.71 13.48 -1.43
C VAL A 123 -14.00 13.98 -2.68
N ALA A 124 -12.78 13.51 -2.95
CA ALA A 124 -12.05 13.87 -4.17
C ALA A 124 -12.77 13.44 -5.45
N HIS A 125 -13.60 12.40 -5.34
CA HIS A 125 -14.48 11.96 -6.40
C HIS A 125 -15.83 12.69 -6.47
N GLY A 126 -16.04 13.75 -5.69
CA GLY A 126 -17.30 14.51 -5.69
C GLY A 126 -18.45 13.77 -5.03
N ILE A 127 -18.16 12.93 -4.02
CA ILE A 127 -19.16 12.26 -3.20
C ILE A 127 -18.93 12.66 -1.74
N CYS A 128 -19.98 12.98 -0.99
CA CYS A 128 -19.87 13.33 0.42
C CYS A 128 -19.25 12.19 1.22
N GLY A 129 -18.16 12.46 1.94
CA GLY A 129 -17.46 11.46 2.73
C GLY A 129 -18.28 10.90 3.91
N ARG A 130 -19.32 11.61 4.35
CA ARG A 130 -20.17 11.24 5.50
C ARG A 130 -21.38 10.41 5.11
N CYS A 131 -22.23 10.92 4.23
CA CYS A 131 -23.48 10.25 3.83
C CYS A 131 -23.42 9.56 2.46
N GLY A 132 -22.44 9.87 1.60
CA GLY A 132 -22.38 9.32 0.25
C GLY A 132 -23.23 10.07 -0.80
N TYR A 133 -23.80 11.22 -0.47
CA TYR A 133 -24.53 12.09 -1.40
C TYR A 133 -23.61 12.64 -2.51
N SER A 134 -24.12 12.80 -3.74
CA SER A 134 -23.36 13.41 -4.83
C SER A 134 -23.14 14.90 -4.58
N LEU A 135 -21.90 15.38 -4.70
CA LEU A 135 -21.58 16.81 -4.59
C LEU A 135 -21.68 17.52 -5.95
N ARG A 136 -22.18 16.83 -6.98
CA ARG A 136 -22.35 17.37 -8.34
C ARG A 136 -23.37 18.51 -8.32
N GLY A 137 -23.04 19.62 -8.97
CA GLY A 137 -23.96 20.73 -9.18
C GLY A 137 -24.33 21.53 -7.93
N LEU A 138 -23.78 21.20 -6.76
CA LEU A 138 -23.96 22.01 -5.56
C LEU A 138 -23.26 23.36 -5.73
N GLY A 139 -23.94 24.43 -5.31
CA GLY A 139 -23.38 25.77 -5.32
C GLY A 139 -22.17 25.87 -4.40
N ILE A 140 -21.11 26.51 -4.90
CA ILE A 140 -19.94 26.88 -4.09
C ILE A 140 -20.32 28.13 -3.30
N THR A 141 -20.24 28.03 -1.97
CA THR A 141 -20.43 29.18 -1.07
C THR A 141 -19.27 30.17 -1.20
N ASP A 142 -19.45 31.41 -0.72
CA ASP A 142 -18.44 32.48 -0.78
C ASP A 142 -17.06 32.08 -0.22
N ASN A 143 -17.03 31.11 0.70
CA ASN A 143 -15.81 30.57 1.29
C ASN A 143 -15.15 29.44 0.47
N GLY A 144 -15.54 29.25 -0.79
CA GLY A 144 -15.02 28.17 -1.65
C GLY A 144 -15.44 26.77 -1.20
N CYS A 145 -16.51 26.67 -0.41
CA CYS A 145 -16.95 25.42 0.21
C CYS A 145 -18.29 24.94 -0.36
N LEU A 146 -18.45 23.62 -0.42
CA LEU A 146 -19.67 22.90 -0.75
C LEU A 146 -20.29 22.38 0.54
N VAL A 147 -21.60 22.57 0.71
CA VAL A 147 -22.34 22.06 1.87
C VAL A 147 -23.23 20.92 1.40
N CYS A 148 -23.06 19.74 1.99
CA CYS A 148 -23.90 18.60 1.65
C CYS A 148 -25.33 18.79 2.21
N PRO A 149 -26.38 18.74 1.37
CA PRO A 149 -27.75 18.98 1.82
C PRO A 149 -28.27 17.91 2.79
N GLU A 150 -27.78 16.68 2.67
CA GLU A 150 -28.26 15.55 3.49
C GLU A 150 -27.74 15.53 4.93
N CYS A 151 -26.51 16.01 5.15
CA CYS A 151 -25.83 15.82 6.44
C CYS A 151 -25.08 17.07 6.93
N ALA A 152 -25.23 18.19 6.23
CA ALA A 152 -24.62 19.49 6.52
C ALA A 152 -23.08 19.49 6.61
N SER A 153 -22.40 18.41 6.19
CA SER A 153 -20.94 18.36 6.18
C SER A 153 -20.37 19.23 5.08
N VAL A 154 -19.21 19.84 5.36
CA VAL A 154 -18.63 20.86 4.49
C VAL A 154 -17.32 20.41 3.88
N TRP A 155 -17.19 20.64 2.58
CA TRP A 155 -16.03 20.23 1.77
C TRP A 155 -15.52 21.41 0.96
N ARG A 156 -14.21 21.66 0.93
CA ARG A 156 -13.64 22.66 0.01
C ARG A 156 -13.79 22.18 -1.43
N ALA A 157 -14.24 23.07 -2.32
CA ALA A 157 -14.39 22.75 -3.73
C ALA A 157 -13.07 22.25 -4.36
N GLY A 158 -11.92 22.81 -3.94
CA GLY A 158 -10.60 22.37 -4.38
C GLY A 158 -10.28 20.90 -4.07
N ARG A 159 -10.96 20.26 -3.11
CA ARG A 159 -10.78 18.82 -2.86
C ARG A 159 -11.33 17.95 -3.97
N LEU A 160 -12.31 18.43 -4.75
CA LEU A 160 -12.95 17.69 -5.82
C LEU A 160 -12.05 17.70 -7.06
N THR A 161 -11.04 16.84 -7.06
CA THR A 161 -10.03 16.79 -8.13
C THR A 161 -10.36 15.82 -9.25
N ARG A 162 -11.29 14.89 -9.03
CA ARG A 162 -11.71 13.91 -10.03
C ARG A 162 -13.18 13.55 -9.88
N ALA A 163 -14.02 14.49 -10.27
CA ALA A 163 -15.46 14.30 -10.39
C ALA A 163 -15.82 12.90 -10.94
N HIS A 164 -16.62 12.14 -10.19
CA HIS A 164 -17.04 10.79 -10.59
C HIS A 164 -17.88 10.77 -11.88
N TRP A 165 -18.50 11.90 -12.22
CA TRP A 165 -19.25 12.09 -13.46
C TRP A 165 -18.35 12.29 -14.69
N GLU A 166 -17.04 12.52 -14.50
CA GLU A 166 -16.11 12.57 -15.61
C GLU A 166 -15.63 11.16 -15.98
N PRO A 167 -15.71 10.76 -17.26
CA PRO A 167 -15.18 9.47 -17.69
C PRO A 167 -13.67 9.42 -17.39
N PRO A 168 -13.14 8.26 -16.96
CA PRO A 168 -11.71 8.12 -16.73
C PRO A 168 -10.96 8.39 -18.04
N LYS A 169 -10.20 9.49 -18.10
CA LYS A 169 -9.41 9.88 -19.29
C LYS A 169 -8.36 8.86 -19.70
N GLN A 170 -7.94 7.97 -18.79
CA GLN A 170 -7.01 6.90 -19.10
C GLN A 170 -7.68 5.52 -18.95
N PRO A 171 -7.57 4.64 -19.96
CA PRO A 171 -7.98 3.26 -19.82
C PRO A 171 -7.18 2.62 -18.68
N LEU A 172 -7.87 1.84 -17.84
CA LEU A 172 -7.24 1.03 -16.80
C LEU A 172 -6.09 0.23 -17.45
N ALA A 173 -4.91 0.27 -16.83
CA ALA A 173 -3.72 -0.39 -17.34
C ALA A 173 -4.03 -1.81 -17.86
N PRO A 174 -3.48 -2.21 -19.02
CA PRO A 174 -3.82 -3.48 -19.66
C PRO A 174 -3.61 -4.64 -18.68
N LYS A 175 -4.47 -5.65 -18.78
CA LYS A 175 -4.32 -6.89 -17.99
C LYS A 175 -2.91 -7.43 -18.26
N PRO A 176 -2.09 -7.65 -17.21
CA PRO A 176 -0.74 -8.13 -17.42
C PRO A 176 -0.77 -9.54 -18.03
N THR A 177 0.10 -9.81 -19.01
CA THR A 177 0.33 -11.19 -19.50
C THR A 177 0.88 -12.06 -18.36
N LEU A 178 0.77 -13.40 -18.43
CA LEU A 178 1.20 -14.30 -17.35
C LEU A 178 2.66 -14.04 -16.89
N ALA A 179 3.59 -13.89 -17.84
CA ALA A 179 5.00 -13.59 -17.57
C ALA A 179 5.17 -12.21 -16.90
N MET A 180 4.42 -11.21 -17.38
CA MET A 180 4.39 -9.88 -16.77
C MET A 180 3.71 -9.91 -15.40
N ALA A 181 2.73 -10.79 -15.19
CA ALA A 181 2.00 -10.97 -13.93
C ALA A 181 2.85 -11.64 -12.85
N MET A 182 3.81 -12.52 -13.21
CA MET A 182 4.80 -13.01 -12.24
C MET A 182 5.76 -11.88 -11.82
N ARG A 183 6.26 -11.09 -12.78
CA ARG A 183 7.09 -9.90 -12.50
C ARG A 183 6.32 -8.83 -11.70
N ILE A 184 5.05 -8.60 -12.04
CA ILE A 184 4.15 -7.64 -11.37
C ILE A 184 3.63 -8.17 -10.04
N ARG A 185 3.56 -9.48 -9.81
CA ARG A 185 3.20 -10.02 -8.48
C ARG A 185 4.20 -9.59 -7.41
N LEU A 186 5.46 -9.40 -7.77
CA LEU A 186 6.49 -8.77 -6.94
C LEU A 186 6.37 -7.23 -6.94
N LEU A 187 5.89 -6.64 -8.03
CA LEU A 187 5.67 -5.19 -8.22
C LEU A 187 4.18 -4.82 -8.16
N ARG A 188 3.44 -5.27 -7.14
CA ARG A 188 2.02 -4.93 -7.00
C ARG A 188 1.88 -3.41 -6.97
N PRO A 189 0.84 -2.84 -7.63
CA PRO A 189 0.59 -1.41 -7.60
C PRO A 189 0.51 -0.97 -6.14
N ARG A 190 1.51 -0.23 -5.69
CA ARG A 190 1.50 0.27 -4.32
C ARG A 190 0.56 1.46 -4.32
N MET A 191 -0.28 1.56 -3.30
CA MET A 191 -1.08 2.76 -3.11
C MET A 191 -0.25 3.76 -2.31
N MET A 192 -0.49 5.03 -2.56
CA MET A 192 -0.02 6.12 -1.73
C MET A 192 -1.11 7.16 -1.56
N THR A 193 -0.98 7.99 -0.54
CA THR A 193 -1.81 9.18 -0.38
C THR A 193 -1.12 10.34 -1.10
N ASP A 194 -1.91 11.15 -1.79
CA ASP A 194 -1.47 12.43 -2.32
C ASP A 194 -1.45 13.51 -1.22
N SER A 195 -1.13 14.76 -1.56
CA SER A 195 -1.03 15.84 -0.57
C SER A 195 -2.40 16.24 0.03
N ARG A 196 -3.53 15.89 -0.62
CA ARG A 196 -4.90 16.04 -0.08
C ARG A 196 -5.44 14.73 0.51
N SER A 197 -4.57 13.78 0.84
CA SER A 197 -4.91 12.48 1.42
C SER A 197 -5.76 11.54 0.54
N MET A 198 -5.91 11.85 -0.75
CA MET A 198 -6.56 10.95 -1.72
C MET A 198 -5.66 9.74 -1.99
N LEU A 199 -6.25 8.55 -1.99
CA LEU A 199 -5.57 7.31 -2.40
C LEU A 199 -5.36 7.34 -3.91
N CYS A 200 -4.11 7.37 -4.31
CA CYS A 200 -3.68 7.22 -5.69
C CYS A 200 -2.74 6.03 -5.82
N ARG A 201 -2.62 5.54 -7.06
CA ARG A 201 -1.61 4.54 -7.38
C ARG A 201 -0.25 5.22 -7.28
N ARG A 202 0.74 4.54 -6.71
CA ARG A 202 2.14 4.97 -6.76
C ARG A 202 2.74 4.55 -8.10
N LEU A 203 3.49 5.45 -8.71
CA LEU A 203 4.34 5.16 -9.84
C LEU A 203 5.39 4.11 -9.45
N ASP A 204 5.43 2.98 -10.16
CA ASP A 204 6.43 1.95 -9.86
C ASP A 204 7.82 2.36 -10.33
N SER A 205 8.84 1.84 -9.66
CA SER A 205 10.24 2.20 -9.95
C SER A 205 10.76 1.80 -11.34
N PHE A 206 9.99 1.01 -12.09
CA PHE A 206 10.29 0.60 -13.46
C PHE A 206 9.42 1.31 -14.50
N LEU A 207 8.47 2.15 -14.07
CA LEU A 207 7.46 2.82 -14.89
C LEU A 207 6.58 1.85 -15.69
N VAL A 208 6.38 0.63 -15.18
CA VAL A 208 5.53 -0.40 -15.78
C VAL A 208 4.06 0.00 -15.77
N SER A 209 3.63 0.75 -14.76
CA SER A 209 2.28 1.30 -14.61
C SER A 209 1.99 2.44 -15.57
N VAL A 210 3.04 3.06 -16.14
CA VAL A 210 2.89 4.11 -17.15
C VAL A 210 2.51 3.46 -18.48
N GLY A 211 1.39 3.90 -19.04
CA GLY A 211 0.90 3.44 -20.35
C GLY A 211 1.99 3.54 -21.43
N ARG A 212 1.96 2.63 -22.42
CA ARG A 212 2.97 2.61 -23.50
C ARG A 212 3.04 3.95 -24.23
N GLN A 213 1.89 4.55 -24.53
CA GLN A 213 1.79 5.86 -25.16
C GLN A 213 2.50 6.94 -24.33
N ARG A 214 2.18 7.05 -23.04
CA ARG A 214 2.82 8.04 -22.16
C ARG A 214 4.32 7.83 -22.00
N ARG A 215 4.80 6.57 -22.00
CA ARG A 215 6.25 6.29 -22.02
C ARG A 215 6.93 6.72 -23.32
N ALA A 216 6.23 6.63 -24.45
CA ALA A 216 6.74 7.14 -25.73
C ALA A 216 6.81 8.68 -25.71
N GLU A 217 5.77 9.36 -25.20
CA GLU A 217 5.74 10.82 -25.03
C GLU A 217 6.86 11.34 -24.12
N LEU A 218 7.13 10.66 -23.00
CA LEU A 218 8.22 11.03 -22.10
C LEU A 218 9.61 10.85 -22.75
N GLY A 219 9.73 9.97 -23.74
CA GLY A 219 11.01 9.57 -24.33
C GLY A 219 11.80 8.58 -23.47
N ALA A 220 12.62 7.77 -24.14
CA ALA A 220 13.42 6.73 -23.49
C ALA A 220 14.43 7.32 -22.48
N GLU A 221 15.01 8.48 -22.79
CA GLU A 221 16.00 9.12 -21.94
C GLU A 221 15.41 9.62 -20.63
N ARG A 222 14.31 10.39 -20.69
CA ARG A 222 13.62 10.86 -19.48
C ARG A 222 13.12 9.69 -18.62
N CYS A 223 12.65 8.61 -19.25
CA CYS A 223 12.30 7.38 -18.53
C CYS A 223 13.51 6.75 -17.81
N ARG A 224 14.71 6.76 -18.41
CA ARG A 224 15.94 6.28 -17.75
C ARG A 224 16.31 7.16 -16.57
N GLN A 225 16.29 8.48 -16.75
CA GLN A 225 16.61 9.45 -15.70
C GLN A 225 15.66 9.33 -14.50
N LEU A 226 14.34 9.26 -14.75
CA LEU A 226 13.34 9.12 -13.70
C LEU A 226 13.53 7.81 -12.90
N ARG A 227 13.78 6.69 -13.59
CA ARG A 227 14.09 5.40 -12.93
C ARG A 227 15.37 5.49 -12.09
N ALA A 228 16.41 6.13 -12.60
CA ALA A 228 17.66 6.31 -11.89
C ALA A 228 17.46 7.17 -10.63
N ALA A 229 16.77 8.30 -10.74
CA ALA A 229 16.48 9.21 -9.62
C ALA A 229 15.66 8.53 -8.51
N ILE A 230 14.65 7.72 -8.87
CA ILE A 230 13.85 6.94 -7.92
C ILE A 230 14.70 5.86 -7.22
N ARG A 231 15.61 5.18 -7.92
CA ARG A 231 16.34 4.00 -7.41
C ARG A 231 17.67 4.31 -6.73
N ARG A 232 18.39 5.36 -7.15
CA ARG A 232 19.76 5.71 -6.71
C ARG A 232 20.03 5.59 -5.20
N PRO A 233 19.23 6.16 -4.29
CA PRO A 233 19.55 6.12 -2.85
C PRO A 233 19.40 4.73 -2.23
N THR A 234 18.57 3.87 -2.85
CA THR A 234 18.23 2.56 -2.29
C THR A 234 19.23 1.51 -2.73
N LEU A 235 20.07 1.83 -3.71
CA LEU A 235 21.07 0.90 -4.23
C LEU A 235 22.03 0.47 -3.12
N TRP A 236 22.59 1.42 -2.37
CA TRP A 236 23.51 1.13 -1.27
C TRP A 236 22.84 0.30 -0.18
N LEU A 237 21.65 0.68 0.27
CA LEU A 237 20.90 -0.08 1.26
C LEU A 237 20.65 -1.53 0.81
N ARG A 238 20.29 -1.73 -0.47
CA ARG A 238 20.09 -3.07 -1.03
C ARG A 238 21.37 -3.87 -1.13
N LEU A 239 22.48 -3.24 -1.54
CA LEU A 239 23.79 -3.88 -1.59
C LEU A 239 24.22 -4.29 -0.19
N THR A 240 24.10 -3.42 0.81
CA THR A 240 24.43 -3.75 2.20
C THR A 240 23.58 -4.90 2.72
N ILE A 241 22.25 -4.85 2.55
CA ILE A 241 21.37 -5.95 2.97
C ILE A 241 21.72 -7.24 2.21
N GLY A 242 21.97 -7.16 0.91
CA GLY A 242 22.36 -8.31 0.09
C GLY A 242 23.68 -8.95 0.54
N VAL A 243 24.70 -8.13 0.85
CA VAL A 243 25.99 -8.58 1.39
C VAL A 243 25.82 -9.23 2.75
N LEU A 244 25.02 -8.64 3.65
CA LEU A 244 24.73 -9.23 4.97
C LEU A 244 24.01 -10.58 4.85
N LEU A 245 23.03 -10.69 3.95
CA LEU A 245 22.34 -11.95 3.68
C LEU A 245 23.30 -13.00 3.09
N ALA A 246 24.15 -12.61 2.14
CA ALA A 246 25.15 -13.51 1.55
C ALA A 246 26.18 -13.98 2.59
N ALA A 247 26.65 -13.09 3.46
CA ALA A 247 27.53 -13.42 4.56
C ALA A 247 26.86 -14.37 5.57
N ALA A 248 25.58 -14.17 5.87
CA ALA A 248 24.82 -15.09 6.71
C ALA A 248 24.68 -16.48 6.07
N LEU A 249 24.44 -16.59 4.75
CA LEU A 249 24.46 -17.88 4.04
C LEU A 249 25.81 -18.55 4.12
N LEU A 250 26.87 -17.81 3.84
CA LEU A 250 28.22 -18.34 3.86
C LEU A 250 28.59 -18.82 5.27
N TRP A 251 28.27 -18.05 6.30
CA TRP A 251 28.49 -18.45 7.69
C TRP A 251 27.73 -19.73 8.04
N LEU A 252 26.44 -19.80 7.67
CA LEU A 252 25.62 -20.99 7.85
C LEU A 252 26.18 -22.21 7.10
N PHE A 253 26.74 -22.01 5.90
CA PHE A 253 27.31 -23.06 5.07
C PHE A 253 28.65 -23.57 5.63
N LEU A 254 29.49 -22.66 6.13
CA LEU A 254 30.79 -23.00 6.71
C LEU A 254 30.67 -23.65 8.09
N HIS A 255 29.67 -23.26 8.88
CA HIS A 255 29.39 -23.86 10.19
C HIS A 255 28.35 -24.98 10.08
N TRP A 256 28.22 -25.56 8.89
CA TRP A 256 27.45 -26.76 8.71
C TRP A 256 28.10 -27.86 9.55
N PRO A 257 27.45 -28.36 10.62
CA PRO A 257 28.08 -29.33 11.50
C PRO A 257 28.45 -30.57 10.69
N ASP A 258 29.73 -30.94 10.75
CA ASP A 258 30.20 -32.20 10.18
C ASP A 258 29.41 -33.32 10.83
N ALA A 259 28.61 -33.97 10.01
CA ALA A 259 27.64 -34.96 10.44
C ALA A 259 28.36 -36.26 10.72
N ASP A 260 28.83 -36.45 11.96
CA ASP A 260 29.14 -37.78 12.45
C ASP A 260 27.89 -38.67 12.32
N THR A 261 28.09 -39.82 11.70
CA THR A 261 27.12 -40.59 10.91
C THR A 261 26.07 -41.40 11.71
N THR A 262 25.84 -41.10 12.99
CA THR A 262 25.13 -42.04 13.89
C THR A 262 23.78 -41.57 14.47
N MET A 263 23.15 -40.49 13.98
CA MET A 263 21.79 -40.09 14.40
C MET A 263 20.84 -39.74 13.24
N ASP A 264 20.20 -40.75 12.64
CA ASP A 264 19.41 -40.64 11.40
C ASP A 264 18.16 -39.71 11.46
N GLY A 265 17.53 -39.52 12.63
CA GLY A 265 16.28 -38.75 12.73
C GLY A 265 16.45 -37.24 12.94
N ALA A 266 17.36 -36.83 13.83
CA ALA A 266 17.58 -35.43 14.16
C ALA A 266 18.30 -34.69 13.03
N LEU A 267 19.22 -35.40 12.35
CA LEU A 267 20.05 -34.87 11.29
C LEU A 267 19.24 -34.61 10.01
N MET A 268 18.24 -35.46 9.71
CA MET A 268 17.31 -35.23 8.60
C MET A 268 16.42 -33.99 8.86
N ARG A 269 15.90 -33.83 10.08
CA ARG A 269 15.08 -32.65 10.46
C ARG A 269 15.90 -31.35 10.37
N PHE A 270 17.16 -31.40 10.80
CA PHE A 270 18.08 -30.26 10.69
C PHE A 270 18.36 -29.90 9.23
N ARG A 271 18.66 -30.88 8.37
CA ARG A 271 18.90 -30.67 6.92
C ARG A 271 17.70 -30.04 6.20
N VAL A 272 16.48 -30.48 6.50
CA VAL A 272 15.25 -29.92 5.90
C VAL A 272 14.99 -28.49 6.36
N LEU A 273 15.12 -28.21 7.65
CA LEU A 273 14.96 -26.84 8.17
C LEU A 273 16.00 -25.88 7.57
N TRP A 274 17.22 -26.36 7.38
CA TRP A 274 18.31 -25.56 6.86
C TRP A 274 18.19 -25.27 5.36
N SER A 275 17.85 -26.29 4.56
CA SER A 275 17.58 -26.10 3.12
C SER A 275 16.40 -25.15 2.88
N CYS A 276 15.35 -25.22 3.71
CA CYS A 276 14.30 -24.20 3.73
C CYS A 276 14.85 -22.79 4.05
N GLY A 277 15.75 -22.67 5.03
CA GLY A 277 16.41 -21.41 5.38
C GLY A 277 17.19 -20.77 4.22
N VAL A 278 17.98 -21.57 3.49
CA VAL A 278 18.73 -21.10 2.32
C VAL A 278 17.79 -20.65 1.20
N VAL A 279 16.75 -21.43 0.90
CA VAL A 279 15.74 -21.05 -0.11
C VAL A 279 15.07 -19.74 0.28
N ILE A 280 14.67 -19.57 1.55
CA ILE A 280 14.08 -18.32 2.05
C ILE A 280 15.05 -17.15 1.86
N LEU A 281 16.34 -17.34 2.16
CA LEU A 281 17.30 -16.26 2.03
C LEU A 281 17.61 -15.89 0.58
N LEU A 282 17.66 -16.87 -0.33
CA LEU A 282 17.78 -16.62 -1.78
C LEU A 282 16.57 -15.86 -2.30
N LEU A 283 15.36 -16.21 -1.85
CA LEU A 283 14.14 -15.46 -2.17
C LEU A 283 14.17 -14.03 -1.61
N MET A 284 14.72 -13.84 -0.41
CA MET A 284 14.96 -12.51 0.15
C MET A 284 15.98 -11.72 -0.67
N LEU A 285 17.09 -12.33 -1.08
CA LEU A 285 18.11 -11.70 -1.91
C LEU A 285 17.54 -11.28 -3.28
N ALA A 286 16.82 -12.18 -3.95
CA ALA A 286 16.13 -11.88 -5.20
C ALA A 286 15.10 -10.75 -5.03
N GLY A 287 14.34 -10.77 -3.92
CA GLY A 287 13.38 -9.74 -3.57
C GLY A 287 13.99 -8.39 -3.23
N THR A 288 15.18 -8.34 -2.63
CA THR A 288 15.87 -7.09 -2.28
C THR A 288 16.52 -6.46 -3.51
N LEU A 289 17.17 -7.25 -4.35
CA LEU A 289 17.81 -6.78 -5.59
C LEU A 289 16.79 -6.36 -6.65
N GLY A 290 15.77 -7.18 -6.86
CA GLY A 290 14.72 -6.95 -7.86
C GLY A 290 13.56 -6.07 -7.37
N GLY A 291 13.38 -5.94 -6.06
CA GLY A 291 12.18 -5.32 -5.49
C GLY A 291 12.26 -3.81 -5.34
N GLU A 292 11.21 -3.27 -4.73
CA GLU A 292 11.09 -1.86 -4.36
C GLU A 292 11.43 -1.65 -2.88
N LEU A 293 12.37 -2.44 -2.34
CA LEU A 293 12.86 -2.28 -0.98
C LEU A 293 13.54 -0.90 -0.86
N GLY A 294 13.22 -0.18 0.21
CA GLY A 294 13.73 1.17 0.48
C GLY A 294 13.06 2.29 -0.34
N ILE A 295 12.31 1.99 -1.39
CA ILE A 295 11.63 3.04 -2.19
C ILE A 295 10.36 3.43 -1.46
N THR A 296 10.39 4.57 -0.78
CA THR A 296 9.24 5.13 -0.06
C THR A 296 8.29 5.85 -1.01
N ALA A 297 7.00 5.94 -0.65
CA ALA A 297 6.03 6.72 -1.44
C ALA A 297 6.41 8.21 -1.51
N ARG A 298 6.87 8.78 -0.39
CA ARG A 298 7.32 10.17 -0.30
C ARG A 298 8.46 10.48 -1.27
N ARG A 299 9.41 9.56 -1.44
CA ARG A 299 10.49 9.76 -2.41
C ARG A 299 10.01 9.71 -3.86
N VAL A 300 9.14 8.75 -4.19
CA VAL A 300 8.55 8.69 -5.54
C VAL A 300 7.78 9.98 -5.82
N ALA A 301 7.01 10.48 -4.84
CA ALA A 301 6.36 11.78 -4.91
C ALA A 301 7.37 12.90 -5.20
N ALA A 302 8.43 13.00 -4.39
CA ALA A 302 9.40 14.10 -4.47
C ALA A 302 10.08 14.15 -5.83
N VAL A 303 10.63 13.02 -6.28
CA VAL A 303 11.32 12.92 -7.57
C VAL A 303 10.37 13.25 -8.73
N CYS A 304 9.11 12.80 -8.67
CA CYS A 304 8.16 13.12 -9.73
C CYS A 304 7.75 14.60 -9.72
N THR A 305 7.49 15.17 -8.54
CA THR A 305 7.08 16.57 -8.41
C THR A 305 8.18 17.56 -8.76
N GLU A 306 9.44 17.23 -8.48
CA GLU A 306 10.63 17.99 -8.92
C GLU A 306 10.69 18.08 -10.46
N GLU A 307 10.30 17.01 -11.14
CA GLU A 307 10.24 16.90 -12.62
C GLU A 307 8.92 17.44 -13.22
N ASN A 308 8.06 18.09 -12.41
CA ASN A 308 6.70 18.50 -12.76
C ASN A 308 5.79 17.35 -13.27
N LEU A 309 6.00 16.13 -12.77
CA LEU A 309 5.26 14.93 -13.13
C LEU A 309 4.39 14.43 -11.97
N CYS A 310 3.21 13.90 -12.31
CA CYS A 310 2.34 13.23 -11.38
C CYS A 310 2.96 11.91 -10.88
N ALA A 311 3.10 11.76 -9.56
CA ALA A 311 3.64 10.55 -8.94
C ALA A 311 2.73 9.31 -9.00
N SER A 312 1.58 9.41 -9.69
CA SER A 312 0.63 8.31 -9.92
C SER A 312 0.61 7.82 -11.36
N CYS A 313 0.55 8.74 -12.33
CA CYS A 313 0.43 8.40 -13.76
C CYS A 313 1.53 9.00 -14.65
N ALA A 314 2.46 9.76 -14.09
CA ALA A 314 3.51 10.48 -14.82
C ALA A 314 3.01 11.45 -15.90
N THR A 315 1.76 11.93 -15.79
CA THR A 315 1.25 13.07 -16.57
C THR A 315 1.83 14.37 -16.01
N ASP A 316 2.10 15.35 -16.86
CA ASP A 316 2.56 16.68 -16.43
C ASP A 316 1.53 17.31 -15.48
N LEU A 317 2.03 17.89 -14.40
CA LEU A 317 1.20 18.57 -13.43
C LEU A 317 0.85 19.98 -13.93
N LEU A 318 -0.38 20.41 -13.63
CA LEU A 318 -0.79 21.79 -13.83
C LEU A 318 -0.01 22.72 -12.89
N ASP A 319 -0.04 24.01 -13.22
CA ASP A 319 0.44 25.06 -12.34
C ASP A 319 -0.26 24.98 -10.96
N PRO A 320 0.44 25.39 -9.89
CA PRO A 320 -0.11 25.33 -8.54
C PRO A 320 -1.39 26.16 -8.43
N ASP A 321 -2.39 25.60 -7.77
CA ASP A 321 -3.62 26.32 -7.41
C ASP A 321 -3.35 27.37 -6.31
N ALA A 322 -4.39 28.12 -5.94
CA ALA A 322 -4.30 29.15 -4.90
C ALA A 322 -3.83 28.61 -3.53
N GLU A 323 -3.96 27.30 -3.28
CA GLU A 323 -3.51 26.65 -2.05
C GLU A 323 -2.10 26.03 -2.21
N GLY A 324 -1.43 26.21 -3.35
CA GLY A 324 -0.09 25.71 -3.64
C GLY A 324 -0.05 24.24 -4.10
N TYR A 325 -1.20 23.63 -4.41
CA TYR A 325 -1.25 22.25 -4.91
C TYR A 325 -1.21 22.21 -6.43
N ARG A 326 -0.37 21.35 -6.97
CA ARG A 326 -0.33 21.01 -8.40
C ARG A 326 -1.24 19.81 -8.66
N ILE A 327 -2.25 20.00 -9.49
CA ILE A 327 -3.26 18.97 -9.79
C ILE A 327 -2.89 18.25 -11.09
N CYS A 328 -2.97 16.91 -11.08
CA CYS A 328 -2.81 16.11 -12.27
C CYS A 328 -4.10 16.10 -13.10
N PRO A 329 -4.09 16.57 -14.36
CA PRO A 329 -5.30 16.66 -15.19
C PRO A 329 -5.82 15.29 -15.66
N SER A 330 -5.01 14.23 -15.52
CA SER A 330 -5.35 12.88 -15.95
C SER A 330 -6.00 12.04 -14.84
N CYS A 331 -5.38 12.03 -13.64
CA CYS A 331 -5.85 11.17 -12.55
C CYS A 331 -6.39 11.93 -11.34
N GLY A 332 -6.35 13.26 -11.33
CA GLY A 332 -6.82 14.12 -10.24
C GLY A 332 -5.97 14.09 -8.97
N SER A 333 -4.79 13.46 -8.97
CA SER A 333 -3.91 13.53 -7.80
C SER A 333 -3.35 14.93 -7.61
N SER A 334 -3.28 15.37 -6.35
CA SER A 334 -2.77 16.68 -5.94
C SER A 334 -1.43 16.55 -5.20
N TRP A 335 -0.46 17.38 -5.56
CA TRP A 335 0.89 17.32 -5.00
C TRP A 335 1.39 18.71 -4.60
N THR A 336 2.16 18.78 -3.52
CA THR A 336 2.93 19.97 -3.14
C THR A 336 4.39 19.83 -3.59
N ASN A 337 5.11 20.93 -3.77
CA ASN A 337 6.54 20.92 -4.05
C ASN A 337 7.30 21.73 -2.98
N PRO A 338 8.09 21.08 -2.09
CA PRO A 338 8.28 19.64 -1.96
C PRO A 338 7.01 18.93 -1.42
N PRO A 339 6.89 17.60 -1.61
CA PRO A 339 5.75 16.85 -1.09
C PRO A 339 5.79 16.77 0.44
N ALA A 340 4.63 17.03 1.05
CA ALA A 340 4.42 16.94 2.50
C ALA A 340 4.78 15.56 3.08
#